data_AF-A0A833WVL1-F1
#
_entry.id   AF-A0A833WVL1-F1
#
_cell.length_a   1.000
_cell.length_b   1.000
_cell.length_c   1.000
_cell.angle_alpha   90.00
_cell.angle_beta   90.00
_cell.angle_gamma   90.00
#
_symmetry.space_group_name_H-M   'P 1'
#
loop_
_entity.id
_entity.type
_entity.pdbx_description
1 polymer ?
#
loop_
_entity_poly.entity_id
_entity_poly.type
_entity_poly.pdbx_seq_one_letter_code
_entity_poly.pdbx_strand_id
1 'polypeptide(L)'
;MASSVCSACQASGIKMSRCGQCKWAAYCSKTCQRDHWRTGHRQMCAKLKVCKRFRDLEREWWSTRPSDELQRFVVQFGLQPESMAFFGEVLFLLCGLKACVLLSNLPPMWRQSFANDVVLACGLLEFESSATSLYPASSIALYSVSSRLQTPAEYELTDDLVLGNTIHSDFAMAEQALRLTGATVDTTRTVQLATTDVDVSELVQEHELARMLDYPVALSDCDEDASMVEVGYFLEERQERVLLTSYCAMATLQHNQRIQQHFQRYRKCSAGLQLTLHTSQI
;
A
#
# COMPACT_ATOMS: atom_id res chain seq x y z
N MET A 1 21.47 -1.32 17.36
CA MET A 1 20.60 -2.52 17.40
C MET A 1 19.19 -2.05 17.68
N ALA A 2 18.22 -2.24 16.76
CA ALA A 2 16.84 -1.89 17.06
C ALA A 2 16.34 -2.83 18.16
N SER A 3 16.15 -2.30 19.38
CA SER A 3 15.61 -3.10 20.46
C SER A 3 14.14 -3.39 20.14
N SER A 4 13.79 -4.66 19.93
CA SER A 4 12.39 -5.04 19.87
C SER A 4 11.73 -4.64 21.19
N VAL A 5 10.60 -3.93 21.11
CA VAL A 5 9.77 -3.56 22.26
C VAL A 5 8.56 -4.47 22.35
N CYS A 6 8.07 -4.73 23.56
CA CYS A 6 6.86 -5.52 23.75
C CYS A 6 5.65 -4.72 23.23
N SER A 7 4.89 -5.28 22.29
CA SER A 7 3.72 -4.63 21.71
C SER A 7 2.59 -4.38 22.72
N ALA A 8 2.62 -5.01 23.90
CA ALA A 8 1.62 -4.83 24.95
C ALA A 8 2.05 -3.81 26.02
N CYS A 9 3.29 -3.90 26.53
CA CYS A 9 3.76 -3.10 27.67
C CYS A 9 4.95 -2.19 27.37
N GLN A 10 5.41 -2.15 26.12
CA GLN A 10 6.54 -1.33 25.65
C GLN A 10 7.90 -1.61 26.31
N ALA A 11 8.01 -2.64 27.17
CA ALA A 11 9.29 -3.07 27.74
C ALA A 11 10.28 -3.46 26.64
N SER A 12 11.55 -3.11 26.81
CA SER A 12 12.67 -3.42 25.91
C SER A 12 13.77 -4.20 26.64
N GLY A 13 14.79 -4.69 25.91
CA GLY A 13 15.93 -5.38 26.52
C GLY A 13 15.66 -6.80 27.04
N ILE A 14 14.47 -7.35 26.78
CA ILE A 14 14.06 -8.70 27.19
C ILE A 14 13.95 -9.58 25.95
N LYS A 15 14.22 -10.89 26.08
CA LYS A 15 13.95 -11.87 25.01
C LYS A 15 12.46 -11.90 24.70
N MET A 16 12.09 -11.61 23.45
CA MET A 16 10.69 -11.57 23.02
C MET A 16 10.32 -12.75 22.14
N SER A 17 9.06 -13.16 22.25
CA SER A 17 8.41 -14.11 21.33
C SER A 17 7.49 -13.36 20.39
N ARG A 18 7.56 -13.66 19.09
CA ARG A 18 6.67 -13.08 18.09
C ARG A 18 5.32 -13.79 18.08
N CYS A 19 4.27 -13.07 17.71
CA CYS A 19 2.97 -13.67 17.41
C CYS A 19 3.16 -14.79 16.36
N GLY A 20 2.67 -15.99 16.65
CA GLY A 20 2.84 -17.15 15.76
C GLY A 20 2.15 -16.99 14.40
N GLN A 21 1.14 -16.12 14.32
CA GLN A 21 0.32 -15.89 13.13
C GLN A 21 0.92 -14.79 12.23
N CYS A 22 0.87 -13.52 12.66
CA CYS A 22 1.35 -12.39 11.84
C CYS A 22 2.87 -12.20 11.86
N LYS A 23 3.56 -12.71 12.88
CA LYS A 23 5.01 -12.57 13.12
C LYS A 23 5.54 -11.13 13.25
N TRP A 24 4.68 -10.11 13.25
CA TRP A 24 5.10 -8.72 13.46
C TRP A 24 5.07 -8.28 14.93
N ALA A 25 3.98 -8.54 15.65
CA ALA A 25 3.90 -8.21 17.08
C ALA A 25 4.85 -9.09 17.91
N ALA A 26 5.51 -8.48 18.91
CA ALA A 26 6.48 -9.14 19.78
C ALA A 26 6.10 -8.96 21.25
N TYR A 27 6.32 -9.99 22.08
CA TYR A 27 5.88 -10.01 23.46
C TYR A 27 6.96 -10.56 24.39
N CYS A 28 7.12 -9.94 25.55
CA CYS A 28 7.99 -10.46 26.61
C CYS A 28 7.40 -11.70 27.32
N SER A 29 6.08 -11.90 27.25
CA SER A 29 5.39 -13.01 27.93
C SER A 29 4.09 -13.42 27.21
N LYS A 30 3.62 -14.63 27.52
CA LYS A 30 2.29 -15.12 27.08
C LYS A 30 1.14 -14.28 27.64
N THR A 31 1.32 -13.68 28.82
CA THR A 31 0.34 -12.78 29.43
C THR A 31 0.18 -11.52 28.59
N CYS A 32 1.29 -10.84 28.26
CA CYS A 32 1.28 -9.68 27.37
C CYS A 32 0.66 -9.99 26.00
N GLN A 33 0.93 -11.19 25.45
CA GLN A 33 0.30 -11.62 24.20
C GLN A 33 -1.22 -11.77 24.34
N ARG A 34 -1.71 -12.44 25.39
CA ARG A 34 -3.14 -12.67 25.63
C ARG A 34 -3.89 -11.37 25.90
N ASP A 35 -3.27 -10.44 26.63
CA ASP A 35 -3.89 -9.16 26.95
C ASP A 35 -3.98 -8.29 25.68
N HIS A 36 -2.88 -8.18 24.92
CA HIS A 36 -2.91 -7.46 23.63
C HIS A 36 -3.86 -8.12 22.62
N TRP A 37 -3.99 -9.46 22.64
CA TRP A 37 -4.95 -10.18 21.80
C TRP A 37 -6.39 -9.71 22.05
N ARG A 38 -6.77 -9.53 23.32
CA ARG A 38 -8.11 -9.09 23.72
C ARG A 38 -8.34 -7.61 23.45
N THR A 39 -7.31 -6.77 23.60
CA THR A 39 -7.46 -5.32 23.44
C THR A 39 -7.52 -4.88 21.98
N GLY A 40 -7.04 -5.66 21.02
CA GLY A 40 -7.20 -5.32 19.60
C GLY A 40 -6.29 -6.05 18.62
N HIS A 41 -5.27 -6.77 19.10
CA HIS A 41 -4.36 -7.47 18.19
C HIS A 41 -5.06 -8.55 17.38
N ARG A 42 -6.17 -9.15 17.83
CA ARG A 42 -6.88 -10.19 17.05
C ARG A 42 -7.25 -9.72 15.65
N GLN A 43 -7.85 -8.54 15.55
CA GLN A 43 -8.33 -7.97 14.28
C GLN A 43 -7.16 -7.55 13.41
N MET A 44 -6.20 -6.84 14.01
CA MET A 44 -5.01 -6.43 13.30
C MET A 44 -4.19 -7.65 12.82
N CYS A 45 -4.06 -8.70 13.63
CA CYS A 45 -3.31 -9.90 13.27
C CYS A 45 -3.83 -10.55 11.98
N ALA A 46 -5.14 -10.52 11.74
CA ALA A 46 -5.72 -11.01 10.50
C ALA A 46 -5.29 -10.17 9.29
N LYS A 47 -5.37 -8.83 9.41
CA LYS A 47 -4.88 -7.87 8.39
C LYS A 47 -3.39 -8.10 8.08
N LEU A 48 -2.58 -8.16 9.14
CA LEU A 48 -1.14 -8.35 9.04
C LEU A 48 -0.77 -9.72 8.44
N LYS A 49 -1.58 -10.76 8.68
CA LYS A 49 -1.36 -12.09 8.09
C LYS A 49 -1.56 -12.06 6.57
N VAL A 50 -2.64 -11.43 6.10
CA VAL A 50 -2.90 -11.25 4.66
C VAL A 50 -1.81 -10.39 4.02
N CYS A 51 -1.48 -9.26 4.64
CA CYS A 51 -0.42 -8.37 4.16
C CYS A 51 0.95 -9.07 4.09
N LYS A 52 1.31 -9.89 5.09
CA LYS A 52 2.53 -10.71 5.04
C LYS A 52 2.50 -11.67 3.85
N ARG A 53 1.38 -12.34 3.60
CA ARG A 53 1.24 -13.27 2.48
C ARG A 53 1.33 -12.55 1.14
N PHE A 54 0.72 -11.37 1.01
CA PHE A 54 0.88 -10.49 -0.15
C PHE A 54 2.36 -10.18 -0.39
N ARG A 55 3.08 -9.71 0.64
CA ARG A 55 4.50 -9.38 0.55
C ARG A 55 5.37 -10.58 0.12
N ASP A 56 5.11 -11.76 0.67
CA ASP A 56 5.87 -12.96 0.33
C ASP A 56 5.64 -13.35 -1.14
N LEU A 57 4.38 -13.36 -1.60
CA LEU A 57 4.01 -13.68 -2.98
C LEU A 57 4.50 -12.63 -3.97
N GLU A 58 4.44 -11.34 -3.63
CA GLU A 58 4.98 -10.24 -4.45
C GLU A 58 6.49 -10.43 -4.66
N ARG A 59 7.24 -10.72 -3.59
CA ARG A 59 8.70 -10.97 -3.68
C ARG A 59 9.00 -12.19 -4.55
N GLU A 60 8.27 -13.28 -4.37
CA GLU A 60 8.41 -14.48 -5.19
C GLU A 60 8.09 -14.19 -6.66
N TRP A 61 6.98 -13.48 -6.91
CA TRP A 61 6.54 -13.11 -8.25
C TRP A 61 7.57 -12.24 -8.98
N TRP A 62 8.15 -11.25 -8.30
CA TRP A 62 9.25 -10.45 -8.84
C TRP A 62 10.50 -11.29 -9.14
N SER A 63 10.86 -12.21 -8.23
CA SER A 63 12.05 -13.06 -8.39
C SER A 63 11.95 -14.06 -9.54
N THR A 64 10.74 -14.36 -10.01
CA THR A 64 10.47 -15.32 -11.10
C THR A 64 10.33 -14.65 -12.47
N ARG A 65 10.43 -13.31 -12.56
CA ARG A 65 10.34 -12.61 -13.85
C ARG A 65 11.55 -12.93 -14.74
N PRO A 66 11.36 -13.14 -16.06
CA PRO A 66 12.47 -13.34 -16.99
C PRO A 66 13.44 -12.16 -16.93
N SER A 67 14.74 -12.45 -16.82
CA SER A 67 15.77 -11.43 -16.61
C SER A 67 15.88 -10.44 -17.77
N ASP A 68 15.57 -10.86 -19.00
CA ASP A 68 15.57 -10.02 -20.20
C ASP A 68 14.39 -9.04 -20.23
N GLU A 69 13.21 -9.46 -19.78
CA GLU A 69 12.04 -8.59 -19.65
C GLU A 69 12.26 -7.58 -18.52
N LEU A 70 12.79 -8.04 -17.39
CA LEU A 70 13.06 -7.19 -16.23
C LEU A 70 14.17 -6.18 -16.53
N GLN A 71 15.22 -6.56 -17.26
CA GLN A 71 16.26 -5.63 -17.70
C GLN A 71 15.72 -4.60 -18.69
N ARG A 72 14.90 -4.99 -19.66
CA ARG A 72 14.23 -4.05 -20.57
C ARG A 72 13.35 -3.08 -19.80
N PHE A 73 12.59 -3.58 -18.83
CA PHE A 73 11.74 -2.77 -17.98
C PHE A 73 12.56 -1.75 -17.16
N VAL A 74 13.63 -2.19 -16.47
CA VAL A 74 14.51 -1.30 -15.69
C VAL A 74 15.15 -0.24 -16.59
N VAL A 75 15.58 -0.59 -17.80
CA VAL A 75 16.17 0.37 -18.75
C VAL A 75 15.11 1.35 -19.29
N GLN A 76 13.91 0.88 -19.59
CA GLN A 76 12.85 1.70 -20.17
C GLN A 76 12.22 2.66 -19.15
N PHE A 77 12.00 2.21 -17.93
CA PHE A 77 11.28 2.97 -16.91
C PHE A 77 12.19 3.53 -15.81
N GLY A 78 13.45 3.11 -15.73
CA GLY A 78 14.40 3.55 -14.70
C GLY A 78 14.08 3.06 -13.28
N LEU A 79 13.06 2.21 -13.11
CA LEU A 79 12.58 1.74 -11.81
C LEU A 79 13.13 0.35 -11.50
N GLN A 80 13.71 0.20 -10.31
CA GLN A 80 14.08 -1.11 -9.77
C GLN A 80 12.84 -1.81 -9.21
N PRO A 81 12.71 -3.14 -9.33
CA PRO A 81 11.58 -3.90 -8.78
C PRO A 81 11.34 -3.65 -7.28
N GLU A 82 12.42 -3.44 -6.51
CA GLU A 82 12.34 -3.16 -5.07
C GLU A 82 11.65 -1.81 -4.77
N SER A 83 11.74 -0.86 -5.70
CA SER A 83 11.05 0.43 -5.64
C SER A 83 9.57 0.33 -6.05
N MET A 84 9.13 -0.82 -6.56
CA MET A 84 7.76 -1.09 -7.00
C MET A 84 7.03 -2.08 -6.09
N ALA A 85 7.46 -2.19 -4.84
CA ALA A 85 6.79 -3.04 -3.86
C ALA A 85 5.50 -2.36 -3.37
N PHE A 86 4.36 -3.00 -3.60
CA PHE A 86 3.03 -2.48 -3.22
C PHE A 86 2.61 -2.92 -1.81
N PHE A 87 3.33 -3.84 -1.17
CA PHE A 87 2.88 -4.41 0.11
C PHE A 87 2.63 -3.35 1.20
N GLY A 88 3.40 -2.25 1.22
CA GLY A 88 3.23 -1.19 2.21
C GLY A 88 1.97 -0.35 1.97
N GLU A 89 1.64 -0.07 0.71
CA GLU A 89 0.37 0.56 0.34
C GLU A 89 -0.81 -0.36 0.69
N VAL A 90 -0.70 -1.66 0.42
CA VAL A 90 -1.71 -2.68 0.80
C VAL A 90 -1.86 -2.76 2.33
N LEU A 91 -0.78 -2.62 3.10
CA LEU A 91 -0.85 -2.53 4.56
C LEU A 91 -1.69 -1.33 4.98
N PHE A 92 -1.50 -0.16 4.38
CA PHE A 92 -2.25 1.05 4.72
C PHE A 92 -3.72 0.97 4.28
N LEU A 93 -3.99 0.37 3.12
CA LEU A 93 -5.34 0.04 2.67
C LEU A 93 -6.07 -0.84 3.69
N LEU A 94 -5.44 -1.93 4.13
CA LEU A 94 -5.99 -2.84 5.15
C LEU A 94 -6.16 -2.14 6.50
N CYS A 95 -5.28 -1.20 6.86
CA CYS A 95 -5.46 -0.38 8.07
C CYS A 95 -6.63 0.62 7.96
N GLY A 96 -7.24 0.76 6.78
CA GLY A 96 -8.29 1.75 6.51
C GLY A 96 -7.75 3.18 6.46
N LEU A 97 -6.47 3.34 6.15
CA LEU A 97 -5.84 4.66 5.97
C LEU A 97 -6.02 5.19 4.56
N LYS A 98 -6.16 4.28 3.58
CA LYS A 98 -6.37 4.61 2.16
C LYS A 98 -7.73 4.08 1.72
N ALA A 99 -8.37 4.82 0.82
CA ALA A 99 -9.58 4.37 0.14
C ALA A 99 -9.25 3.35 -0.96
N CYS A 100 -8.16 3.59 -1.69
CA CYS A 100 -7.67 2.71 -2.72
C CYS A 100 -6.14 2.74 -2.84
N VAL A 101 -5.59 1.77 -3.54
CA VAL A 101 -4.17 1.67 -3.90
C VAL A 101 -4.08 1.43 -5.40
N LEU A 102 -3.42 2.36 -6.09
CA LEU A 102 -3.07 2.21 -7.49
C LEU A 102 -1.79 1.37 -7.59
N LEU A 103 -1.86 0.25 -8.31
CA LEU A 103 -0.70 -0.60 -8.60
C LEU A 103 0.02 -0.08 -9.86
N SER A 104 0.48 1.17 -9.78
CA SER A 104 1.08 1.91 -10.90
C SER A 104 2.41 1.28 -11.33
N ASN A 105 2.82 1.59 -12.56
CA ASN A 105 4.04 1.09 -13.19
C ASN A 105 4.08 -0.43 -13.42
N LEU A 106 3.01 -1.19 -13.14
CA LEU A 106 2.95 -2.61 -13.46
C LEU A 106 2.74 -2.82 -14.97
N PRO A 107 3.69 -3.43 -15.69
CA PRO A 107 3.58 -3.61 -17.15
C PRO A 107 2.29 -4.32 -17.56
N PRO A 108 1.63 -3.90 -18.66
CA PRO A 108 0.37 -4.50 -19.11
C PRO A 108 0.43 -6.03 -19.25
N MET A 109 1.54 -6.56 -19.78
CA MET A 109 1.75 -8.01 -19.95
C MET A 109 1.83 -8.80 -18.63
N TRP A 110 2.04 -8.12 -17.52
CA TRP A 110 2.21 -8.72 -16.19
C TRP A 110 1.01 -8.50 -15.27
N ARG A 111 0.08 -7.60 -15.61
CA ARG A 111 -1.10 -7.28 -14.78
C ARG A 111 -1.94 -8.53 -14.47
N GLN A 112 -2.18 -9.36 -15.49
CA GLN A 112 -2.98 -10.57 -15.34
C GLN A 112 -2.32 -11.60 -14.40
N SER A 113 -1.01 -11.85 -14.53
CA SER A 113 -0.32 -12.79 -13.64
C SER A 113 -0.20 -12.24 -12.23
N PHE A 114 0.08 -10.94 -12.06
CA PHE A 114 0.11 -10.31 -10.73
C PHE A 114 -1.25 -10.39 -10.01
N ALA A 115 -2.35 -10.14 -10.73
CA ALA A 115 -3.70 -10.25 -10.19
C ALA A 115 -4.01 -11.67 -9.68
N ASN A 116 -3.57 -12.70 -10.39
CA ASN A 116 -3.78 -14.10 -9.99
C ASN A 116 -2.81 -14.57 -8.90
N ASP A 117 -1.51 -14.42 -9.18
CA ASP A 117 -0.43 -15.05 -8.43
C ASP A 117 -0.10 -14.30 -7.13
N VAL A 118 -0.50 -13.03 -7.03
CA VAL A 118 -0.27 -12.19 -5.84
C VAL A 118 -1.60 -11.78 -5.20
N VAL A 119 -2.43 -10.99 -5.90
CA VAL A 119 -3.64 -10.38 -5.32
C VAL A 119 -4.66 -11.44 -4.91
N LEU A 120 -5.06 -12.32 -5.82
CA LEU A 120 -6.02 -13.38 -5.54
C LEU A 120 -5.39 -14.45 -4.63
N ALA A 121 -4.19 -14.93 -4.97
CA ALA A 121 -3.52 -15.99 -4.22
C ALA A 121 -3.22 -15.64 -2.75
N CYS A 122 -3.02 -14.36 -2.40
CA CYS A 122 -2.82 -13.98 -1.01
C CYS A 122 -4.11 -14.02 -0.17
N GLY A 123 -5.28 -14.14 -0.80
CA GLY A 123 -6.59 -14.13 -0.14
C GLY A 123 -7.08 -12.73 0.23
N LEU A 124 -6.53 -11.68 -0.40
CA LEU A 124 -6.93 -10.29 -0.12
C LEU A 124 -8.38 -10.01 -0.53
N LEU A 125 -8.84 -10.59 -1.63
CA LEU A 125 -10.21 -10.38 -2.15
C LEU A 125 -11.28 -11.14 -1.34
N GLU A 126 -10.87 -12.14 -0.57
CA GLU A 126 -11.72 -12.89 0.37
C GLU A 126 -11.65 -12.30 1.78
N PHE A 127 -10.85 -11.24 1.97
CA PHE A 127 -10.62 -10.66 3.28
C PHE A 127 -11.76 -9.72 3.68
N GLU A 128 -12.51 -10.14 4.69
CA GLU A 128 -13.46 -9.29 5.39
C GLU A 128 -13.05 -9.12 6.85
N SER A 129 -13.10 -7.88 7.33
CA SER A 129 -12.91 -7.58 8.76
C SER A 129 -14.03 -6.70 9.29
N SER A 130 -14.56 -7.07 10.45
CA SER A 130 -15.55 -6.26 11.17
C SER A 130 -14.89 -5.10 11.93
N ALA A 131 -15.62 -3.99 12.05
CA ALA A 131 -15.13 -2.80 12.74
C ALA A 131 -15.00 -3.03 14.26
N THR A 132 -14.08 -2.31 14.88
CA THR A 132 -13.88 -2.27 16.33
C THR A 132 -13.65 -0.83 16.79
N SER A 133 -13.62 -0.59 18.10
CA SER A 133 -13.27 0.73 18.66
C SER A 133 -11.87 1.21 18.26
N LEU A 134 -10.98 0.31 17.85
CA LEU A 134 -9.57 0.62 17.56
C LEU A 134 -9.21 0.56 16.08
N TYR A 135 -9.95 -0.22 15.29
CA TYR A 135 -9.66 -0.43 13.87
C TYR A 135 -10.94 -0.45 13.03
N PRO A 136 -10.94 0.25 11.88
CA PRO A 136 -12.07 0.21 10.95
C PRO A 136 -12.19 -1.18 10.32
N ALA A 137 -13.41 -1.49 9.88
CA ALA A 137 -13.67 -2.62 9.00
C ALA A 137 -12.89 -2.43 7.69
N SER A 138 -12.66 -3.53 6.96
CA SER A 138 -12.08 -3.48 5.61
C SER A 138 -12.68 -4.61 4.77
N SER A 139 -13.03 -4.29 3.54
CA SER A 139 -13.47 -5.22 2.49
C SER A 139 -12.78 -4.78 1.21
N ILE A 140 -11.94 -5.65 0.66
CA ILE A 140 -11.06 -5.30 -0.45
C ILE A 140 -11.55 -5.94 -1.74
N ALA A 141 -11.67 -5.16 -2.80
CA ALA A 141 -11.95 -5.62 -4.14
C ALA A 141 -10.90 -5.12 -5.14
N LEU A 142 -10.77 -5.83 -6.25
CA LEU A 142 -9.84 -5.50 -7.33
C LEU A 142 -10.62 -4.84 -8.48
N TYR A 143 -10.04 -3.80 -9.04
CA TYR A 143 -10.59 -3.03 -10.14
C TYR A 143 -9.52 -2.76 -11.20
N SER A 144 -9.94 -2.35 -12.39
CA SER A 144 -9.10 -1.69 -13.38
C SER A 144 -9.65 -0.31 -13.74
N VAL A 145 -8.77 0.61 -14.13
CA VAL A 145 -9.16 1.89 -14.73
C VAL A 145 -9.68 1.61 -16.14
N SER A 146 -10.99 1.80 -16.36
CA SER A 146 -11.67 1.30 -17.57
C SER A 146 -11.84 2.33 -18.71
N SER A 147 -11.21 3.49 -18.57
CA SER A 147 -11.18 4.54 -19.59
C SER A 147 -9.76 5.03 -19.79
N ARG A 148 -9.48 5.66 -20.92
CA ARG A 148 -8.19 6.32 -21.12
C ARG A 148 -8.08 7.52 -20.19
N LEU A 149 -7.35 7.35 -19.09
CA LEU A 149 -7.19 8.35 -18.04
C LEU A 149 -5.73 8.79 -17.99
N GLN A 150 -5.50 10.09 -18.14
CA GLN A 150 -4.16 10.67 -18.06
C GLN A 150 -4.09 11.70 -16.94
N THR A 151 -2.90 11.87 -16.38
CA THR A 151 -2.60 13.02 -15.52
C THR A 151 -1.95 14.14 -16.35
N PRO A 152 -1.99 15.40 -15.88
CA PRO A 152 -1.28 16.52 -16.52
C PRO A 152 0.23 16.27 -16.73
N ALA A 153 0.84 15.38 -15.96
CA ALA A 153 2.23 14.94 -16.13
C ALA A 153 2.41 13.85 -17.21
N GLU A 154 1.41 13.67 -18.10
CA GLU A 154 1.36 12.67 -19.18
C GLU A 154 1.44 11.21 -18.72
N TYR A 155 1.14 10.93 -17.45
CA TYR A 155 1.09 9.57 -16.94
C TYR A 155 -0.22 8.89 -17.35
N GLU A 156 -0.14 7.81 -18.13
CA GLU A 156 -1.30 7.04 -18.59
C GLU A 156 -1.66 5.95 -17.57
N LEU A 157 -2.85 6.06 -16.99
CA LEU A 157 -3.40 5.16 -15.97
C LEU A 157 -4.28 4.05 -16.56
N THR A 158 -4.44 4.02 -17.88
CA THR A 158 -5.33 3.09 -18.56
C THR A 158 -5.00 1.63 -18.22
N ASP A 159 -6.04 0.86 -17.87
CA ASP A 159 -5.94 -0.55 -17.46
C ASP A 159 -5.06 -0.80 -16.21
N ASP A 160 -4.61 0.25 -15.49
CA ASP A 160 -3.91 0.05 -14.22
C ASP A 160 -4.83 -0.63 -13.20
N LEU A 161 -4.24 -1.51 -12.42
CA LEU A 161 -4.95 -2.23 -11.38
C LEU A 161 -5.12 -1.36 -10.14
N VAL A 162 -6.31 -1.38 -9.55
CA VAL A 162 -6.63 -0.64 -8.33
C VAL A 162 -7.22 -1.58 -7.30
N LEU A 163 -6.63 -1.60 -6.10
CA LEU A 163 -7.23 -2.25 -4.94
C LEU A 163 -8.08 -1.24 -4.20
N GLY A 164 -9.38 -1.51 -4.08
CA GLY A 164 -10.35 -0.64 -3.42
C GLY A 164 -10.79 -1.19 -2.07
N ASN A 165 -10.84 -0.35 -1.03
CA ASN A 165 -11.52 -0.67 0.22
C ASN A 165 -12.98 -0.20 0.13
N THR A 166 -13.89 -1.10 -0.24
CA THR A 166 -15.28 -0.79 -0.65
C THR A 166 -16.14 -0.16 0.44
N ILE A 167 -15.69 -0.24 1.69
CA ILE A 167 -16.37 0.33 2.85
C ILE A 167 -15.70 1.59 3.40
N HIS A 168 -14.61 2.05 2.78
CA HIS A 168 -13.99 3.33 3.11
C HIS A 168 -14.87 4.48 2.62
N SER A 169 -15.05 5.53 3.43
CA SER A 169 -15.95 6.65 3.12
C SER A 169 -15.63 7.34 1.80
N ASP A 170 -14.34 7.43 1.47
CA ASP A 170 -13.87 8.13 0.28
C ASP A 170 -13.76 7.20 -0.95
N PHE A 171 -14.09 5.91 -0.83
CA PHE A 171 -13.93 4.97 -1.94
C PHE A 171 -14.87 5.27 -3.11
N ALA A 172 -16.11 5.67 -2.85
CA ALA A 172 -17.05 6.04 -3.92
C ALA A 172 -16.53 7.20 -4.79
N MET A 173 -15.83 8.17 -4.18
CA MET A 173 -15.18 9.25 -4.93
C MET A 173 -14.05 8.71 -5.80
N ALA A 174 -13.22 7.82 -5.25
CA ALA A 174 -12.12 7.19 -5.99
C ALA A 174 -12.62 6.33 -7.16
N GLU A 175 -13.65 5.52 -6.93
CA GLU A 175 -14.30 4.69 -7.94
C GLU A 175 -14.84 5.52 -9.11
N GLN A 176 -15.50 6.64 -8.81
CA GLN A 176 -16.03 7.53 -9.83
C GLN A 176 -14.92 8.25 -10.61
N ALA A 177 -13.95 8.86 -9.93
CA ALA A 177 -12.95 9.70 -10.56
C ALA A 177 -11.87 8.89 -11.31
N LEU A 178 -11.57 7.67 -10.86
CA LEU A 178 -10.67 6.75 -11.57
C LEU A 178 -11.41 5.83 -12.56
N ARG A 179 -12.74 5.97 -12.71
CA ARG A 179 -13.57 5.15 -13.62
C ARG A 179 -13.29 3.67 -13.44
N LEU A 180 -13.41 3.21 -12.20
CA LEU A 180 -13.03 1.85 -11.86
C LEU A 180 -14.11 0.88 -12.32
N THR A 181 -13.69 -0.20 -12.99
CA THR A 181 -14.54 -1.35 -13.26
C THR A 181 -14.04 -2.55 -12.45
N GLY A 182 -14.95 -3.18 -11.71
CA GLY A 182 -14.61 -4.31 -10.83
C GLY A 182 -14.16 -5.53 -11.62
N ALA A 183 -13.03 -6.11 -11.20
CA ALA A 183 -12.58 -7.40 -11.68
C ALA A 183 -13.44 -8.52 -11.07
N THR A 184 -13.67 -9.59 -11.83
CA THR A 184 -14.41 -10.77 -11.35
C THR A 184 -13.47 -11.95 -11.17
N VAL A 185 -13.86 -12.93 -10.34
CA VAL A 185 -13.13 -14.19 -10.21
C VAL A 185 -14.01 -15.29 -10.79
N ASP A 186 -13.51 -15.99 -11.80
CA ASP A 186 -14.24 -17.06 -12.45
C ASP A 186 -14.25 -18.36 -11.63
N THR A 187 -14.99 -19.35 -12.12
CA THR A 187 -15.10 -20.68 -11.46
C THR A 187 -13.77 -21.43 -11.38
N THR A 188 -12.79 -21.07 -12.22
CA THR A 188 -11.43 -21.64 -12.19
C THR A 188 -10.47 -20.90 -11.26
N ARG A 189 -10.98 -19.93 -10.49
CA ARG A 189 -10.18 -19.04 -9.63
C ARG A 189 -9.15 -18.23 -10.42
N THR A 190 -9.57 -17.71 -11.55
CA THR A 190 -8.79 -16.76 -12.34
C THR A 190 -9.51 -15.41 -12.33
N VAL A 191 -8.74 -14.34 -12.15
CA VAL A 191 -9.21 -12.96 -12.23
C VAL A 191 -9.54 -12.63 -13.69
N GLN A 192 -10.71 -12.05 -13.93
CA GLN A 192 -11.11 -11.50 -15.20
C GLN A 192 -11.12 -9.98 -15.08
N LEU A 193 -10.15 -9.34 -15.75
CA LEU A 193 -10.04 -7.89 -15.81
C LEU A 193 -11.01 -7.34 -16.87
N ALA A 194 -11.61 -6.18 -16.59
CA ALA A 194 -12.46 -5.51 -17.56
C ALA A 194 -11.65 -5.02 -18.75
N THR A 195 -12.28 -4.97 -19.92
CA THR A 195 -11.67 -4.38 -21.13
C THR A 195 -12.00 -2.89 -21.15
N THR A 196 -10.99 -2.07 -21.43
CA THR A 196 -11.15 -0.61 -21.52
C THR A 196 -11.93 -0.21 -22.77
N ASP A 197 -12.90 0.69 -22.59
CA ASP A 197 -13.58 1.35 -23.69
C ASP A 197 -12.72 2.55 -24.15
N VAL A 198 -12.23 2.51 -25.40
CA VAL A 198 -11.13 3.38 -25.87
C VAL A 198 -11.61 4.74 -26.38
N ASP A 199 -12.93 4.95 -26.45
CA ASP A 199 -13.52 6.10 -27.16
C ASP A 199 -13.49 7.43 -26.39
N VAL A 200 -13.19 7.42 -25.08
CA VAL A 200 -13.16 8.65 -24.26
C VAL A 200 -11.82 8.78 -23.53
N SER A 201 -11.10 9.86 -23.86
CA SER A 201 -9.87 10.28 -23.17
C SER A 201 -10.21 11.37 -22.16
N GLU A 202 -10.04 11.08 -20.88
CA GLU A 202 -10.30 12.00 -19.77
C GLU A 202 -8.99 12.35 -19.03
N LEU A 203 -9.02 13.48 -18.32
CA LEU A 203 -7.92 13.95 -17.48
C LEU A 203 -8.34 13.91 -16.01
N VAL A 204 -7.51 13.31 -15.17
CA VAL A 204 -7.63 13.43 -13.70
C VAL A 204 -6.59 14.43 -13.21
N GLN A 205 -7.01 15.41 -12.42
CA GLN A 205 -6.08 16.41 -11.90
C GLN A 205 -5.20 15.82 -10.80
N GLU A 206 -3.94 16.25 -10.71
CA GLU A 206 -2.97 15.75 -9.72
C GLU A 206 -3.46 15.91 -8.27
N HIS A 207 -4.17 17.01 -7.97
CA HIS A 207 -4.72 17.23 -6.63
C HIS A 207 -5.87 16.28 -6.29
N GLU A 208 -6.67 15.87 -7.29
CA GLU A 208 -7.72 14.86 -7.11
C GLU A 208 -7.07 13.50 -6.90
N LEU A 209 -6.07 13.15 -7.71
CA LEU A 209 -5.33 11.90 -7.59
C LEU A 209 -4.64 11.78 -6.23
N ALA A 210 -3.92 12.81 -5.80
CA ALA A 210 -3.28 12.85 -4.50
C ALA A 210 -4.30 12.67 -3.36
N ARG A 211 -5.47 13.31 -3.45
CA ARG A 211 -6.53 13.14 -2.44
C ARG A 211 -7.08 11.71 -2.41
N MET A 212 -7.35 11.10 -3.56
CA MET A 212 -7.89 9.74 -3.66
C MET A 212 -6.91 8.68 -3.18
N LEU A 213 -5.63 8.85 -3.51
CA LEU A 213 -4.54 7.99 -3.10
C LEU A 213 -3.98 8.36 -1.72
N ASP A 214 -4.59 9.32 -1.02
CA ASP A 214 -4.19 9.79 0.32
C ASP A 214 -2.71 10.23 0.39
N TYR A 215 -2.19 10.86 -0.67
CA TYR A 215 -0.90 11.53 -0.65
C TYR A 215 -1.03 12.93 -0.06
N PRO A 216 -0.14 13.31 0.88
CA PRO A 216 -0.30 14.56 1.60
C PRO A 216 0.02 15.79 0.77
N VAL A 217 0.59 15.65 -0.42
CA VAL A 217 0.95 16.72 -1.35
C VAL A 217 0.62 16.28 -2.77
N ALA A 218 0.21 17.21 -3.63
CA ALA A 218 -0.02 16.97 -5.05
C ALA A 218 1.13 17.55 -5.86
N LEU A 219 1.46 16.95 -7.02
CA LEU A 219 2.48 17.51 -7.90
C LEU A 219 2.09 18.89 -8.45
N SER A 220 0.79 19.15 -8.62
CA SER A 220 0.28 20.47 -9.00
C SER A 220 0.49 21.56 -7.93
N ASP A 221 0.78 21.18 -6.69
CA ASP A 221 1.10 22.13 -5.62
C ASP A 221 2.59 22.53 -5.64
N CYS A 222 3.40 21.90 -6.50
CA CYS A 222 4.84 22.11 -6.55
C CYS A 222 5.22 23.31 -7.43
N ASP A 223 5.99 24.24 -6.86
CA ASP A 223 6.69 25.29 -7.60
C ASP A 223 7.96 24.72 -8.24
N GLU A 224 8.18 25.01 -9.53
CA GLU A 224 9.34 24.52 -10.30
C GLU A 224 10.67 25.02 -9.73
N ASP A 225 10.67 26.17 -9.03
CA ASP A 225 11.88 26.78 -8.48
C ASP A 225 12.31 26.23 -7.11
N ALA A 226 11.49 25.37 -6.47
CA ALA A 226 11.80 24.82 -5.16
C ALA A 226 12.52 23.47 -5.25
N SER A 227 13.49 23.27 -4.34
CA SER A 227 14.15 21.97 -4.20
C SER A 227 13.13 20.88 -3.84
N MET A 228 13.18 19.79 -4.59
CA MET A 228 12.36 18.61 -4.38
C MET A 228 13.04 17.63 -3.41
N VAL A 229 12.23 16.90 -2.66
CA VAL A 229 12.64 15.81 -1.78
C VAL A 229 11.80 14.58 -2.05
N GLU A 230 12.42 13.41 -1.99
CA GLU A 230 11.73 12.15 -1.86
C GLU A 230 11.41 11.90 -0.39
N VAL A 231 10.16 11.61 -0.10
CA VAL A 231 9.66 11.29 1.24
C VAL A 231 9.35 9.81 1.29
N GLY A 232 10.00 9.07 2.19
CA GLY A 232 9.79 7.63 2.36
C GLY A 232 9.32 7.28 3.76
N TYR A 233 8.31 6.42 3.86
CA TYR A 233 7.88 5.82 5.13
C TYR A 233 8.43 4.41 5.21
N PHE A 234 9.01 4.06 6.35
CA PHE A 234 9.73 2.81 6.50
C PHE A 234 9.23 2.03 7.72
N LEU A 235 9.17 0.72 7.58
CA LEU A 235 8.96 -0.22 8.66
C LEU A 235 10.31 -0.70 9.19
N GLU A 236 10.55 -0.54 10.48
CA GLU A 236 11.72 -1.06 11.16
C GLU A 236 11.50 -2.55 11.50
N GLU A 237 12.17 -3.45 10.79
CA GLU A 237 12.14 -4.89 11.03
C GLU A 237 13.53 -5.43 11.37
N ARG A 238 13.81 -5.66 12.66
CA ARG A 238 15.09 -6.22 13.15
C ARG A 238 16.30 -5.35 12.78
N GLN A 239 16.95 -5.65 11.66
CA GLN A 239 18.13 -4.96 11.12
C GLN A 239 17.87 -4.43 9.71
N GLU A 240 16.67 -4.67 9.18
CA GLU A 240 16.23 -4.20 7.88
C GLU A 240 15.25 -3.05 8.06
N ARG A 241 15.40 -2.07 7.18
CA ARG A 241 14.50 -0.94 7.04
C ARG A 241 13.75 -1.13 5.74
N VAL A 242 12.45 -1.41 5.82
CA VAL A 242 11.65 -1.77 4.65
C VAL A 242 10.83 -0.57 4.22
N LEU A 243 10.98 -0.12 2.98
CA LEU A 243 10.16 0.95 2.41
C LEU A 243 8.69 0.49 2.32
N LEU A 244 7.76 1.33 2.77
CA LEU A 244 6.31 1.08 2.71
C LEU A 244 5.60 1.92 1.65
N THR A 245 6.02 3.17 1.51
CA THR A 245 5.52 4.12 0.51
C THR A 245 6.58 5.20 0.33
N SER A 246 6.70 5.72 -0.89
CA SER A 246 7.42 6.95 -1.17
C SER A 246 6.63 7.85 -2.11
N TYR A 247 6.89 9.15 -1.99
CA TYR A 247 6.32 10.18 -2.86
C TYR A 247 7.22 11.42 -2.86
N CYS A 248 7.12 12.23 -3.89
CA CYS A 248 7.88 13.48 -4.00
C CYS A 248 7.13 14.65 -3.33
N ALA A 249 7.88 15.58 -2.77
CA ALA A 249 7.37 16.82 -2.20
C ALA A 249 8.41 17.94 -2.32
N MET A 250 7.99 19.20 -2.32
CA MET A 250 8.93 20.31 -2.14
C MET A 250 9.49 20.38 -0.72
N ALA A 251 10.73 20.86 -0.59
CA ALA A 251 11.41 21.18 0.66
C ALA A 251 10.91 22.48 1.33
N THR A 252 9.60 22.67 1.44
CA THR A 252 8.97 23.86 2.05
C THR A 252 8.45 23.59 3.45
N LEU A 253 8.28 24.65 4.26
CA LEU A 253 7.69 24.53 5.60
C LEU A 253 6.27 23.95 5.55
N GLN A 254 5.46 24.37 4.56
CA GLN A 254 4.09 23.92 4.38
C GLN A 254 4.01 22.42 4.06
N HIS A 255 4.83 21.95 3.11
CA HIS A 255 4.87 20.52 2.77
C HIS A 255 5.36 19.68 3.94
N ASN A 256 6.41 20.14 4.64
CA ASN A 256 6.91 19.47 5.83
C ASN A 256 5.83 19.32 6.91
N GLN A 257 5.00 20.34 7.15
CA GLN A 257 3.88 20.24 8.10
C GLN A 257 2.85 19.18 7.66
N ARG A 258 2.44 19.18 6.38
CA ARG A 258 1.50 18.20 5.82
C ARG A 258 2.06 16.77 5.93
N ILE A 259 3.33 16.57 5.58
CA ILE A 259 4.04 15.29 5.67
C ILE A 259 4.07 14.78 7.11
N GLN A 260 4.43 15.63 8.08
CA GLN A 260 4.51 15.22 9.49
C GLN A 260 3.13 14.83 10.05
N GLN A 261 2.09 15.60 9.75
CA GLN A 261 0.72 15.29 10.17
C GLN A 261 0.25 13.96 9.57
N HIS A 262 0.51 13.76 8.27
CA HIS A 262 0.19 12.54 7.55
C HIS A 262 0.89 11.32 8.15
N PHE A 263 2.22 11.40 8.34
CA PHE A 263 3.02 10.34 8.94
C PHE A 263 2.56 10.00 10.37
N GLN A 264 2.23 11.01 11.19
CA GLN A 264 1.73 10.78 12.55
C GLN A 264 0.40 10.02 12.56
N ARG A 265 -0.53 10.33 11.64
CA ARG A 265 -1.78 9.58 11.45
C ARG A 265 -1.49 8.13 11.10
N TYR A 266 -0.62 7.88 10.13
CA TYR A 266 -0.25 6.53 9.68
C TYR A 266 0.39 5.72 10.81
N ARG A 267 1.34 6.31 11.53
CA ARG A 267 2.00 5.68 12.68
C ARG A 267 1.01 5.31 13.79
N LYS A 268 0.02 6.17 14.07
CA LYS A 268 -0.99 5.92 15.10
C LYS A 268 -1.91 4.75 14.73
N CYS A 269 -2.32 4.66 13.46
CA CYS A 269 -3.29 3.66 13.00
C CYS A 269 -2.65 2.31 12.60
N SER A 270 -1.32 2.26 12.42
CA SER A 270 -0.59 1.03 12.06
C SER A 270 -0.33 0.08 13.23
N ALA A 271 -1.20 0.09 14.26
CA ALA A 271 -1.25 -0.91 15.33
C ALA A 271 0.08 -1.24 16.04
N GLY A 272 0.90 -0.21 16.29
CA GLY A 272 2.17 -0.36 17.00
C GLY A 272 3.30 -0.94 16.15
N LEU A 273 3.14 -1.01 14.84
CA LEU A 273 4.27 -1.17 13.92
C LEU A 273 5.24 0.01 14.08
N GLN A 274 6.54 -0.28 14.07
CA GLN A 274 7.58 0.72 14.22
C GLN A 274 7.83 1.41 12.88
N LEU A 275 7.11 2.50 12.63
CA LEU A 275 7.27 3.30 11.43
C LEU A 275 8.28 4.45 11.67
N THR A 276 9.14 4.69 10.68
CA THR A 276 10.04 5.85 10.60
C THR A 276 9.80 6.64 9.32
N LEU A 277 10.07 7.95 9.37
CA LEU A 277 9.99 8.86 8.24
C LEU A 277 11.41 9.26 7.85
N HIS A 278 11.69 9.29 6.56
CA HIS A 278 12.93 9.86 6.03
C HIS A 278 12.66 10.69 4.79
N THR A 279 13.46 11.74 4.63
CA THR A 279 13.40 12.65 3.50
C THR A 279 14.80 12.78 2.92
N SER A 280 14.92 12.58 1.60
CA SER A 280 16.17 12.67 0.83
C SER A 280 16.01 13.71 -0.27
N GLN A 281 17.04 14.52 -0.52
CA GLN A 281 17.05 15.43 -1.68
C GLN A 281 17.15 14.62 -2.97
N ILE A 282 16.41 15.05 -3.99
CA ILE A 282 16.41 14.48 -5.34
C ILE A 282 16.83 15.52 -6.37
#